data_AF-A0A938L7L4-F1
#
_entry.id   AF-A0A938L7L4-F1
#
_cell.length_a   1.000
_cell.length_b   1.000
_cell.length_c   1.000
_cell.angle_alpha   90.00
_cell.angle_beta   90.00
_cell.angle_gamma   90.00
#
_symmetry.space_group_name_H-M   'P 1'
#
loop_
_entity.id
_entity.type
_entity.pdbx_description
1 polymer ?
#
loop_
_entity_poly.entity_id
_entity_poly.type
_entity_poly.pdbx_seq_one_letter_code
_entity_poly.pdbx_strand_id
1 'polypeptide(L)'
;MNNVRVMAARATHFALCTLQSALCIVVCLSADDTVAEDAPPKLVGSASCATAACHGGLAGHKFVGSEFPIWSARDPHSRAYSVLENDLSRQMAALLNLPKPAHESAVCLNCHSPATSVESKLTSISGRTPLAGVDCEQCHGPAERWLTEHVRSDWKLRSAADKQRRGYRDLTDVLTRANACADCHVGGPGRDVNHDLIAAGHPRLFFELSTFHANWPKHWPAEVDAKRHPAVEKGSVFEAKLWTVGQTVAAQRSLELLSQRAELAKVTPARWPELAEWNCFACHHDLRSASWWQSKDAAKRPRGSFAWNAWPYAMLDPLARRVVGSENSIPQSELTKLRSRFESPVLPADAISREAIAIAQGLRSAAERFNRNDAAKDVLSAKSLAAMRLAFVTDDGLNLVNRDWDSATQLFLSLNALQHAIVASTQTDPEQDRQIQAVLDSMNETLNFQPGLRSPRDFAAQPIERLQADLQRLRKLLSPP
;
A
#
# COMPACT_ATOMS: atom_id res chain seq x y z
N MET A 1 102.81 -12.37 6.62
CA MET A 1 102.24 -11.19 5.95
C MET A 1 100.84 -10.99 6.52
N ASN A 2 100.71 -9.89 7.27
CA ASN A 2 99.54 -9.39 8.03
C ASN A 2 98.25 -9.41 7.17
N ASN A 3 97.02 -9.64 7.63
CA ASN A 3 96.32 -9.62 8.92
C ASN A 3 95.32 -10.81 8.88
N VAL A 4 94.86 -11.46 9.96
CA VAL A 4 94.02 -10.93 11.05
C VAL A 4 94.10 -11.94 12.21
N ARG A 5 94.32 -11.45 13.43
CA ARG A 5 94.33 -12.24 14.68
C ARG A 5 93.14 -11.82 15.56
N VAL A 6 92.40 -12.83 16.01
CA VAL A 6 92.03 -13.13 17.42
C VAL A 6 91.03 -12.19 18.11
N MET A 7 89.86 -12.71 18.50
CA MET A 7 89.55 -13.02 19.91
C MET A 7 88.23 -13.78 20.08
N ALA A 8 88.19 -14.57 21.15
CA ALA A 8 87.24 -15.63 21.44
C ALA A 8 86.22 -15.25 22.55
N ALA A 9 85.13 -16.03 22.55
CA ALA A 9 84.33 -16.52 23.69
C ALA A 9 83.49 -15.55 24.57
N ARG A 10 82.18 -15.85 24.63
CA ARG A 10 81.31 -16.01 25.83
C ARG A 10 79.86 -16.24 25.32
N ALA A 11 79.33 -17.45 25.32
CA ALA A 11 78.66 -18.16 26.42
C ALA A 11 77.27 -17.59 26.81
N THR A 12 76.26 -18.48 26.68
CA THR A 12 74.95 -18.53 27.35
C THR A 12 73.73 -17.84 26.71
N HIS A 13 72.84 -18.66 26.13
CA HIS A 13 71.39 -18.84 26.43
C HIS A 13 70.62 -19.25 25.16
N PHE A 14 70.48 -20.56 24.96
CA PHE A 14 69.58 -21.18 23.97
C PHE A 14 68.49 -21.95 24.74
N ALA A 15 67.24 -21.55 24.51
CA ALA A 15 65.99 -22.14 24.98
C ALA A 15 64.99 -21.79 23.87
N LEU A 16 64.21 -22.65 23.23
CA LEU A 16 63.70 -23.99 23.48
C LEU A 16 63.43 -24.59 22.09
N CYS A 17 63.75 -25.87 21.85
CA CYS A 17 63.13 -26.59 20.74
C CYS A 17 62.92 -28.06 21.12
N THR A 18 61.77 -28.58 20.68
CA THR A 18 61.40 -29.99 20.53
C THR A 18 61.13 -30.81 21.78
N LEU A 19 59.84 -30.86 22.17
CA LEU A 19 59.22 -32.04 22.76
C LEU A 19 57.70 -31.93 22.58
N GLN A 20 57.13 -32.65 21.59
CA GLN A 20 55.81 -33.24 21.80
C GLN A 20 55.52 -34.31 20.75
N SER A 21 55.46 -35.56 21.21
CA SER A 21 54.73 -36.64 20.58
C SER A 21 53.47 -36.91 21.40
N ALA A 22 52.39 -37.24 20.68
CA ALA A 22 51.17 -37.92 21.11
C ALA A 22 50.16 -37.12 21.99
N LEU A 23 49.11 -36.62 21.32
CA LEU A 23 47.74 -36.82 21.80
C LEU A 23 46.78 -36.88 20.60
N CYS A 24 46.09 -38.01 20.46
CA CYS A 24 44.99 -38.19 19.52
C CYS A 24 43.91 -37.13 19.78
N ILE A 25 43.80 -36.14 18.91
CA ILE A 25 42.59 -35.32 18.79
C ILE A 25 41.70 -36.05 17.79
N VAL A 26 40.66 -36.71 18.32
CA VAL A 26 39.45 -37.02 17.55
C VAL A 26 38.88 -35.67 17.15
N VAL A 27 39.20 -35.24 15.93
CA VAL A 27 38.45 -34.17 15.27
C VAL A 27 37.12 -34.80 14.92
N CYS A 28 36.13 -34.64 15.79
CA CYS A 28 34.75 -34.64 15.33
C CYS A 28 34.69 -33.55 14.26
N LEU A 29 34.69 -33.98 12.99
CA LEU A 29 34.10 -33.22 11.91
C LEU A 29 32.62 -33.08 12.27
N SER A 30 32.32 -32.12 13.15
CA SER A 30 31.06 -31.42 13.04
C SER A 30 31.10 -30.84 11.64
N ALA A 31 30.43 -31.50 10.70
CA ALA A 31 29.92 -30.81 9.55
C ALA A 31 29.09 -29.67 10.13
N ASP A 32 29.69 -28.49 10.23
CA ASP A 32 28.92 -27.26 10.23
C ASP A 32 28.22 -27.28 8.87
N ASP A 33 27.04 -27.91 8.85
CA ASP A 33 25.96 -27.61 7.92
C ASP A 33 25.60 -26.15 8.18
N THR A 34 26.47 -25.22 7.75
CA THR A 34 26.05 -23.88 7.40
C THR A 34 25.10 -24.06 6.24
N VAL A 35 23.83 -24.27 6.57
CA VAL A 35 22.70 -24.26 5.64
C VAL A 35 22.89 -23.02 4.78
N ALA A 36 23.25 -23.24 3.52
CA ALA A 36 23.27 -22.20 2.52
C ALA A 36 21.94 -21.46 2.62
N GLU A 37 21.99 -20.15 2.80
CA GLU A 37 20.83 -19.28 2.85
C GLU A 37 19.92 -19.64 1.66
N ASP A 38 18.79 -20.25 1.98
CA ASP A 38 17.99 -21.01 1.03
C ASP A 38 17.45 -20.04 -0.04
N ALA A 39 17.91 -20.18 -1.29
CA ALA A 39 17.61 -19.21 -2.35
C ALA A 39 16.09 -18.96 -2.46
N PRO A 40 15.65 -17.70 -2.68
CA PRO A 40 14.23 -17.36 -2.63
C PRO A 40 13.42 -18.20 -3.64
N PRO A 41 12.17 -18.59 -3.31
CA PRO A 41 11.34 -19.38 -4.22
C PRO A 41 11.15 -18.66 -5.55
N LYS A 42 11.19 -19.42 -6.64
CA LYS A 42 11.01 -18.89 -7.99
C LYS A 42 9.55 -18.84 -8.39
N LEU A 43 9.30 -18.01 -9.38
CA LEU A 43 8.00 -17.87 -10.02
C LEU A 43 7.87 -18.89 -11.15
N VAL A 44 6.74 -19.57 -11.27
CA VAL A 44 6.50 -20.66 -12.23
C VAL A 44 5.50 -20.31 -13.34
N GLY A 45 4.87 -19.14 -13.26
CA GLY A 45 3.97 -18.57 -14.25
C GLY A 45 2.52 -19.03 -14.14
N SER A 46 1.58 -18.16 -14.49
CA SER A 46 0.13 -18.40 -14.39
C SER A 46 -0.40 -19.61 -15.16
N ALA A 47 0.28 -20.03 -16.24
CA ALA A 47 -0.06 -21.24 -16.98
C ALA A 47 -0.02 -22.50 -16.10
N SER A 48 0.84 -22.54 -15.07
CA SER A 48 0.88 -23.64 -14.10
C SER A 48 -0.38 -23.77 -13.25
N CYS A 49 -1.15 -22.67 -13.11
CA CYS A 49 -2.43 -22.64 -12.41
C CYS A 49 -3.62 -22.97 -13.33
N ALA A 50 -3.45 -22.77 -14.64
CA ALA A 50 -4.53 -22.61 -15.62
C ALA A 50 -5.16 -23.90 -16.15
N THR A 51 -4.76 -25.08 -15.65
CA THR A 51 -5.35 -26.34 -16.12
C THR A 51 -6.79 -26.49 -15.62
N ALA A 52 -7.65 -27.16 -16.40
CA ALA A 52 -9.06 -27.35 -16.05
C ALA A 52 -9.26 -28.13 -14.74
N ALA A 53 -8.29 -28.97 -14.34
CA ALA A 53 -8.30 -29.70 -13.07
C ALA A 53 -7.83 -28.85 -11.87
N CYS A 54 -7.24 -27.68 -12.13
CA CYS A 54 -6.77 -26.73 -11.13
C CYS A 54 -7.67 -25.49 -11.10
N HIS A 55 -7.16 -24.33 -11.54
CA HIS A 55 -7.88 -23.05 -11.50
C HIS A 55 -8.40 -22.60 -12.88
N GLY A 56 -8.32 -23.46 -13.90
CA GLY A 56 -8.73 -23.17 -15.29
C GLY A 56 -10.08 -23.74 -15.71
N GLY A 57 -10.88 -24.28 -14.80
CA GLY A 57 -12.18 -24.85 -15.09
C GLY A 57 -13.18 -23.80 -15.58
N LEU A 58 -14.09 -24.19 -16.48
CA LEU A 58 -15.17 -23.33 -16.95
C LEU A 58 -16.25 -23.23 -15.87
N ALA A 59 -16.58 -22.01 -15.46
CA ALA A 59 -17.44 -21.71 -14.32
C ALA A 59 -18.90 -22.18 -14.54
N GLY A 60 -19.24 -23.37 -14.05
CA GLY A 60 -20.63 -23.82 -13.84
C GLY A 60 -21.24 -23.30 -12.54
N HIS A 61 -21.05 -22.02 -12.20
CA HIS A 61 -21.50 -21.33 -10.96
C HIS A 61 -20.66 -21.52 -9.68
N LYS A 62 -19.43 -22.04 -9.74
CA LYS A 62 -18.52 -22.09 -8.56
C LYS A 62 -17.25 -21.29 -8.84
N PHE A 63 -17.02 -20.23 -8.04
CA PHE A 63 -15.81 -19.38 -8.12
C PHE A 63 -14.52 -20.21 -7.99
N VAL A 64 -14.52 -21.19 -7.08
CA VAL A 64 -13.40 -22.10 -6.84
C VAL A 64 -13.19 -23.02 -8.03
N GLY A 65 -11.98 -23.02 -8.58
CA GLY A 65 -11.59 -23.79 -9.77
C GLY A 65 -11.76 -23.03 -11.09
N SER A 66 -12.23 -21.77 -11.07
CA SER A 66 -12.42 -20.91 -12.26
C SER A 66 -11.69 -19.57 -12.16
N GLU A 67 -10.69 -19.49 -11.28
CA GLU A 67 -9.99 -18.26 -10.97
C GLU A 67 -9.19 -17.73 -12.16
N PHE A 68 -8.52 -18.61 -12.92
CA PHE A 68 -7.76 -18.23 -14.10
C PHE A 68 -8.63 -17.58 -15.19
N PRO A 69 -9.76 -18.16 -15.64
CA PRO A 69 -10.61 -17.50 -16.64
C PRO A 69 -11.26 -16.21 -16.13
N ILE A 70 -11.53 -16.07 -14.82
CA ILE A 70 -11.98 -14.78 -14.26
C ILE A 70 -10.86 -13.74 -14.38
N TRP A 71 -9.64 -14.08 -13.98
CA TRP A 71 -8.47 -13.22 -14.10
C TRP A 71 -8.22 -12.82 -15.57
N SER A 72 -8.05 -13.80 -16.46
CA SER A 72 -7.68 -13.52 -17.85
C SER A 72 -8.74 -12.72 -18.61
N ALA A 73 -10.02 -12.89 -18.28
CA ALA A 73 -11.11 -12.24 -19.02
C ALA A 73 -11.55 -10.90 -18.43
N ARG A 74 -11.55 -10.77 -17.09
CA ARG A 74 -12.23 -9.67 -16.39
C ARG A 74 -11.28 -8.81 -15.55
N ASP A 75 -10.11 -9.31 -15.19
CA ASP A 75 -9.16 -8.59 -14.35
C ASP A 75 -8.24 -7.69 -15.18
N PRO A 76 -8.23 -6.35 -14.92
CA PRO A 76 -7.32 -5.42 -15.59
C PRO A 76 -5.84 -5.79 -15.45
N HIS A 77 -5.44 -6.50 -14.39
CA HIS A 77 -4.05 -6.90 -14.17
C HIS A 77 -3.53 -7.87 -15.23
N SER A 78 -4.39 -8.71 -15.78
CA SER A 78 -4.04 -9.58 -16.92
C SER A 78 -3.61 -8.79 -18.17
N ARG A 79 -4.03 -7.52 -18.27
CA ARG A 79 -3.73 -6.62 -19.40
C ARG A 79 -2.66 -5.59 -19.06
N ALA A 80 -2.11 -5.60 -17.85
CA ALA A 80 -1.21 -4.56 -17.36
C ALA A 80 0.01 -4.36 -18.29
N TYR A 81 0.61 -5.45 -18.79
CA TYR A 81 1.72 -5.38 -19.75
C TYR A 81 1.30 -4.75 -21.08
N SER A 82 0.16 -5.15 -21.65
CA SER A 82 -0.31 -4.62 -22.95
C SER A 82 -0.57 -3.11 -22.95
N VAL A 83 -0.85 -2.50 -21.78
CA VAL A 83 -0.98 -1.05 -21.66
C VAL A 83 0.34 -0.34 -21.96
N LEU A 84 1.50 -1.00 -21.80
CA LEU A 84 2.82 -0.47 -22.14
C LEU A 84 3.14 -0.48 -23.64
N GLU A 85 2.21 -0.99 -24.46
CA GLU A 85 2.32 -1.03 -25.92
C GLU A 85 1.32 -0.09 -26.61
N ASN A 86 0.58 0.75 -25.86
CA ASN A 86 -0.35 1.72 -26.43
C ASN A 86 0.33 3.07 -26.78
N ASP A 87 -0.42 3.98 -27.41
CA ASP A 87 0.12 5.29 -27.81
C ASP A 87 0.53 6.16 -26.62
N LEU A 88 -0.23 6.12 -25.52
CA LEU A 88 0.08 6.90 -24.31
C LEU A 88 1.42 6.47 -23.69
N SER A 89 1.66 5.17 -23.56
CA SER A 89 2.91 4.64 -23.00
C SER A 89 4.11 4.89 -23.91
N ARG A 90 3.94 4.83 -25.24
CA ARG A 90 4.95 5.29 -26.21
C ARG A 90 5.28 6.76 -26.04
N GLN A 91 4.25 7.61 -25.94
CA GLN A 91 4.42 9.05 -25.72
C GLN A 91 5.15 9.31 -24.40
N MET A 92 4.76 8.63 -23.32
CA MET A 92 5.41 8.76 -22.01
C MET A 92 6.89 8.40 -22.08
N ALA A 93 7.24 7.26 -22.72
CA ALA A 93 8.63 6.85 -22.87
C ALA A 93 9.47 7.90 -23.63
N ALA A 94 8.89 8.52 -24.66
CA ALA A 94 9.54 9.60 -25.40
C ALA A 94 9.71 10.87 -24.55
N LEU A 95 8.66 11.33 -23.86
CA LEU A 95 8.69 12.53 -23.01
C LEU A 95 9.68 12.39 -21.84
N LEU A 96 9.79 11.19 -21.29
CA LEU A 96 10.70 10.85 -20.20
C LEU A 96 12.13 10.56 -20.67
N ASN A 97 12.37 10.55 -22.00
CA ASN A 97 13.65 10.16 -22.61
C ASN A 97 14.15 8.80 -22.09
N LEU A 98 13.25 7.81 -21.98
CA LEU A 98 13.63 6.48 -21.52
C LEU A 98 14.59 5.82 -22.52
N PRO A 99 15.63 5.10 -22.05
CA PRO A 99 16.59 4.44 -22.93
C PRO A 99 15.98 3.26 -23.71
N LYS A 100 14.79 2.81 -23.31
CA LYS A 100 14.04 1.72 -23.91
C LYS A 100 12.57 2.10 -24.06
N PRO A 101 11.80 1.43 -24.93
CA PRO A 101 10.34 1.54 -24.93
C PRO A 101 9.73 1.24 -23.56
N ALA A 102 8.49 1.70 -23.32
CA ALA A 102 7.81 1.49 -22.04
C ALA A 102 7.72 -0.01 -21.66
N HIS A 103 7.37 -0.89 -22.60
CA HIS A 103 7.26 -2.34 -22.38
C HIS A 103 8.60 -3.07 -22.15
N GLU A 104 9.73 -2.36 -22.21
CA GLU A 104 11.06 -2.89 -21.86
C GLU A 104 11.73 -2.11 -20.72
N SER A 105 11.10 -1.03 -20.24
CA SER A 105 11.68 -0.12 -19.25
C SER A 105 11.31 -0.55 -17.84
N ALA A 106 12.31 -0.68 -16.96
CA ALA A 106 12.11 -1.11 -15.57
C ALA A 106 11.11 -0.22 -14.81
N VAL A 107 11.14 1.10 -15.00
CA VAL A 107 10.21 2.05 -14.38
C VAL A 107 8.73 1.71 -14.66
N CYS A 108 8.42 1.13 -15.82
CA CYS A 108 7.08 0.69 -16.19
C CYS A 108 6.83 -0.77 -15.77
N LEU A 109 7.79 -1.66 -16.06
CA LEU A 109 7.67 -3.10 -15.81
C LEU A 109 7.59 -3.43 -14.32
N ASN A 110 8.19 -2.63 -13.44
CA ASN A 110 8.16 -2.84 -12.00
C ASN A 110 6.72 -2.94 -11.43
N CYS A 111 5.74 -2.28 -12.06
CA CYS A 111 4.31 -2.39 -11.72
C CYS A 111 3.49 -3.20 -12.73
N HIS A 112 3.77 -3.06 -14.03
CA HIS A 112 2.92 -3.62 -15.10
C HIS A 112 3.27 -5.04 -15.55
N SER A 113 4.48 -5.50 -15.22
CA SER A 113 4.90 -6.91 -15.36
C SER A 113 6.06 -7.19 -14.39
N PRO A 114 5.81 -7.17 -13.07
CA PRO A 114 6.88 -7.16 -12.06
C PRO A 114 7.83 -8.36 -12.16
N ALA A 115 7.30 -9.49 -12.65
CA ALA A 115 8.02 -10.72 -12.95
C ALA A 115 9.16 -10.56 -13.98
N THR A 116 9.12 -9.54 -14.83
CA THR A 116 10.10 -9.28 -15.90
C THR A 116 11.08 -8.15 -15.56
N SER A 117 10.94 -7.52 -14.38
CA SER A 117 11.82 -6.45 -13.94
C SER A 117 13.26 -6.91 -13.71
N VAL A 118 14.22 -6.07 -14.11
CA VAL A 118 15.67 -6.32 -13.99
C VAL A 118 16.13 -6.34 -12.53
N GLU A 119 15.40 -5.68 -11.63
CA GLU A 119 15.60 -5.75 -10.17
C GLU A 119 15.06 -7.04 -9.55
N SER A 120 14.16 -7.76 -10.24
CA SER A 120 13.89 -9.14 -9.87
C SER A 120 15.14 -9.94 -10.21
N LYS A 121 15.95 -10.26 -9.19
CA LYS A 121 17.02 -11.27 -9.26
C LYS A 121 16.44 -12.69 -9.48
N LEU A 122 15.48 -12.82 -10.40
CA LEU A 122 14.77 -14.05 -10.78
C LEU A 122 14.88 -14.29 -12.29
N THR A 123 15.97 -13.82 -12.91
CA THR A 123 16.30 -13.92 -14.34
C THR A 123 16.66 -15.34 -14.81
N SER A 124 16.34 -16.39 -14.06
CA SER A 124 16.73 -17.76 -14.41
C SER A 124 15.55 -18.74 -14.44
N ILE A 125 14.49 -18.45 -15.20
CA ILE A 125 13.63 -19.51 -15.77
C ILE A 125 13.27 -19.12 -17.22
N SER A 126 13.85 -19.85 -18.17
CA SER A 126 13.51 -19.83 -19.59
C SER A 126 12.01 -20.09 -19.78
N GLY A 127 11.29 -19.16 -20.41
CA GLY A 127 9.91 -19.40 -20.87
C GLY A 127 8.87 -18.37 -20.43
N ARG A 128 9.24 -17.30 -19.72
CA ARG A 128 8.31 -16.22 -19.40
C ARG A 128 8.01 -15.38 -20.63
N THR A 129 6.84 -15.58 -21.21
CA THR A 129 6.28 -14.61 -22.15
C THR A 129 5.92 -13.35 -21.37
N PRO A 130 6.41 -12.15 -21.76
CA PRO A 130 6.06 -10.87 -21.11
C PRO A 130 4.55 -10.61 -20.97
N LEU A 131 3.74 -11.35 -21.75
CA LEU A 131 2.30 -11.23 -21.91
C LEU A 131 1.43 -11.50 -20.67
N ALA A 132 1.97 -11.98 -19.54
CA ALA A 132 1.13 -12.29 -18.37
C ALA A 132 0.74 -11.07 -17.52
N GLY A 133 1.29 -9.87 -17.76
CA GLY A 133 0.97 -8.69 -16.95
C GLY A 133 1.27 -8.90 -15.46
N VAL A 134 0.32 -8.54 -14.60
CA VAL A 134 0.35 -8.87 -13.16
C VAL A 134 -0.48 -10.15 -12.96
N ASP A 135 0.20 -11.24 -12.62
CA ASP A 135 -0.38 -12.58 -12.58
C ASP A 135 -0.63 -13.10 -11.15
N CYS A 136 -1.06 -14.36 -11.06
CA CYS A 136 -1.40 -15.04 -9.81
C CYS A 136 -0.30 -14.89 -8.75
N GLU A 137 0.97 -15.00 -9.13
CA GLU A 137 2.11 -15.06 -8.21
C GLU A 137 2.54 -13.68 -7.73
N GLN A 138 2.12 -12.59 -8.39
CA GLN A 138 2.34 -11.24 -7.87
C GLN A 138 1.47 -10.96 -6.64
N CYS A 139 0.32 -11.63 -6.55
CA CYS A 139 -0.59 -11.55 -5.40
C CYS A 139 -0.34 -12.70 -4.40
N HIS A 140 -0.31 -13.95 -4.87
CA HIS A 140 -0.17 -15.16 -4.04
C HIS A 140 1.27 -15.56 -3.71
N GLY A 141 2.26 -14.84 -4.25
CA GLY A 141 3.68 -15.12 -4.07
C GLY A 141 4.21 -16.25 -4.97
N PRO A 142 5.55 -16.42 -5.01
CA PRO A 142 6.22 -17.38 -5.90
C PRO A 142 5.88 -18.84 -5.60
N ALA A 143 5.38 -19.56 -6.60
CA ALA A 143 4.76 -20.87 -6.40
C ALA A 143 5.69 -22.08 -6.52
N GLU A 144 6.97 -21.92 -6.84
CA GLU A 144 7.93 -23.04 -6.97
C GLU A 144 7.86 -24.03 -5.80
N ARG A 145 7.74 -23.55 -4.56
CA ARG A 145 7.74 -24.42 -3.36
C ARG A 145 6.35 -24.70 -2.77
N TRP A 146 5.27 -24.18 -3.35
CA TRP A 146 3.90 -24.42 -2.88
C TRP A 146 2.92 -24.91 -3.95
N LEU A 147 3.26 -24.89 -5.24
CA LEU A 147 2.38 -25.34 -6.33
C LEU A 147 1.91 -26.79 -6.14
N THR A 148 2.79 -27.71 -5.77
CA THR A 148 2.41 -29.12 -5.52
C THR A 148 1.90 -29.35 -4.10
N GLU A 149 2.31 -28.51 -3.15
CA GLU A 149 1.95 -28.68 -1.73
C GLU A 149 0.53 -28.20 -1.45
N HIS A 150 0.06 -27.14 -2.11
CA HIS A 150 -1.23 -26.52 -1.78
C HIS A 150 -2.46 -27.36 -2.16
N VAL A 151 -2.27 -28.35 -3.04
CA VAL A 151 -3.31 -29.32 -3.40
C VAL A 151 -3.40 -30.49 -2.42
N ARG A 152 -2.43 -30.65 -1.52
CA ARG A 152 -2.40 -31.73 -0.54
C ARG A 152 -3.39 -31.45 0.60
N SER A 153 -3.96 -32.51 1.17
CA SER A 153 -4.95 -32.41 2.25
C SER A 153 -4.40 -31.73 3.52
N ASP A 154 -3.10 -31.91 3.80
CA ASP A 154 -2.41 -31.33 4.95
C ASP A 154 -2.09 -29.84 4.78
N TRP A 155 -2.20 -29.27 3.57
CA TRP A 155 -1.92 -27.85 3.33
C TRP A 155 -2.70 -26.92 4.26
N LYS A 156 -3.97 -27.25 4.50
CA LYS A 156 -4.86 -26.46 5.37
C LYS A 156 -4.37 -26.46 6.83
N LEU A 157 -3.66 -27.50 7.26
CA LEU A 157 -3.13 -27.67 8.61
C LEU A 157 -1.76 -27.01 8.80
N ARG A 158 -1.07 -26.63 7.72
CA ARG A 158 0.22 -25.94 7.79
C ARG A 158 0.06 -24.55 8.39
N SER A 159 1.00 -24.20 9.28
CA SER A 159 1.08 -22.86 9.86
C SER A 159 1.28 -21.79 8.78
N ALA A 160 0.82 -20.57 9.05
CA ALA A 160 1.04 -19.43 8.16
C ALA A 160 2.54 -19.19 7.89
N ALA A 161 3.38 -19.33 8.91
CA ALA A 161 4.83 -19.21 8.78
C ALA A 161 5.43 -20.27 7.85
N ASP A 162 4.95 -21.52 7.87
CA ASP A 162 5.41 -22.56 6.94
C ASP A 162 5.01 -22.26 5.50
N LYS A 163 3.77 -21.80 5.29
CA LYS A 163 3.30 -21.38 3.96
C LYS A 163 4.12 -20.21 3.43
N GLN A 164 4.39 -19.21 4.27
CA GLN A 164 5.21 -18.04 3.93
C GLN A 164 6.65 -18.43 3.58
N ARG A 165 7.30 -19.32 4.34
CA ARG A 165 8.65 -19.83 4.01
C ARG A 165 8.72 -20.52 2.65
N ARG A 166 7.61 -21.07 2.17
CA ARG A 166 7.48 -21.67 0.83
C ARG A 166 7.17 -20.63 -0.26
N GLY A 167 7.03 -19.36 0.09
CA GLY A 167 6.69 -18.28 -0.85
C GLY A 167 5.19 -18.02 -0.99
N TYR A 168 4.32 -18.73 -0.28
CA TYR A 168 2.88 -18.48 -0.33
C TYR A 168 2.50 -17.25 0.47
N ARG A 169 1.83 -16.30 -0.18
CA ARG A 169 1.22 -15.13 0.45
C ARG A 169 -0.24 -15.41 0.75
N ASP A 170 -0.58 -15.49 2.03
CA ASP A 170 -1.95 -15.72 2.47
C ASP A 170 -2.78 -14.42 2.39
N LEU A 171 -3.51 -14.26 1.29
CA LEU A 171 -4.38 -13.10 1.08
C LEU A 171 -5.68 -13.16 1.90
N THR A 172 -5.95 -14.24 2.67
CA THR A 172 -7.08 -14.23 3.62
C THR A 172 -6.83 -13.32 4.83
N ASP A 173 -5.57 -12.97 5.07
CA ASP A 173 -5.16 -11.93 6.01
C ASP A 173 -5.28 -10.54 5.37
N VAL A 174 -6.08 -9.64 5.97
CA VAL A 174 -6.41 -8.34 5.36
C VAL A 174 -5.18 -7.41 5.31
N LEU A 175 -4.30 -7.46 6.32
CA LEU A 175 -3.05 -6.70 6.30
C LEU A 175 -2.12 -7.14 5.18
N THR A 176 -1.97 -8.46 5.00
CA THR A 176 -1.19 -9.04 3.92
C THR A 176 -1.76 -8.65 2.55
N ARG A 177 -3.10 -8.70 2.40
CA ARG A 177 -3.81 -8.27 1.20
C ARG A 177 -3.61 -6.78 0.90
N ALA A 178 -3.78 -5.92 1.90
CA ALA A 178 -3.60 -4.48 1.79
C ALA A 178 -2.19 -4.13 1.30
N ASN A 179 -1.17 -4.77 1.88
CA ASN A 179 0.22 -4.57 1.49
C ASN A 179 0.49 -5.02 0.05
N ALA A 180 -0.04 -6.17 -0.36
CA ALA A 180 0.13 -6.66 -1.73
C ALA A 180 -0.43 -5.67 -2.77
N CYS A 181 -1.57 -5.04 -2.50
CA CYS A 181 -2.12 -3.99 -3.36
C CYS A 181 -1.28 -2.71 -3.33
N ALA A 182 -0.90 -2.26 -2.12
CA ALA A 182 -0.19 -0.99 -1.93
C ALA A 182 1.22 -0.99 -2.54
N ASP A 183 1.88 -2.15 -2.65
CA ASP A 183 3.20 -2.31 -3.25
C ASP A 183 3.29 -1.72 -4.68
N CYS A 184 2.19 -1.72 -5.44
CA CYS A 184 2.10 -1.08 -6.76
C CYS A 184 1.18 0.15 -6.77
N HIS A 185 0.09 0.14 -6.02
CA HIS A 185 -0.92 1.20 -6.06
C HIS A 185 -0.62 2.40 -5.15
N VAL A 186 0.30 2.27 -4.21
CA VAL A 186 0.91 3.43 -3.52
C VAL A 186 2.31 3.67 -4.05
N GLY A 187 3.04 2.58 -4.29
CA GLY A 187 4.40 2.59 -4.78
C GLY A 187 5.41 2.30 -3.67
N GLY A 188 6.68 2.27 -4.07
CA GLY A 188 7.82 1.95 -3.22
C GLY A 188 9.10 1.95 -4.04
N PRO A 189 10.18 1.34 -3.55
CA PRO A 189 11.44 1.25 -4.31
C PRO A 189 11.23 0.65 -5.69
N GLY A 190 11.68 1.36 -6.73
CA GLY A 190 11.48 0.99 -8.14
C GLY A 190 10.06 1.17 -8.68
N ARG A 191 9.09 1.52 -7.84
CA ARG A 191 7.66 1.67 -8.17
C ARG A 191 7.12 3.06 -7.81
N ASP A 192 8.01 4.06 -7.85
CA ASP A 192 7.65 5.43 -7.55
C ASP A 192 6.98 6.08 -8.76
N VAL A 193 5.68 6.37 -8.66
CA VAL A 193 4.98 7.27 -9.59
C VAL A 193 5.22 8.71 -9.13
N ASN A 194 6.35 9.25 -9.56
CA ASN A 194 6.76 10.62 -9.27
C ASN A 194 6.08 11.64 -10.20
N HIS A 195 6.34 12.93 -9.98
CA HIS A 195 5.72 13.98 -10.77
C HIS A 195 6.12 13.95 -12.25
N ASP A 196 7.33 13.49 -12.58
CA ASP A 196 7.76 13.34 -13.99
C ASP A 196 6.88 12.34 -14.73
N LEU A 197 6.62 11.17 -14.13
CA LEU A 197 5.72 10.15 -14.68
C LEU A 197 4.29 10.69 -14.86
N ILE A 198 3.80 11.42 -13.86
CA ILE A 198 2.46 12.03 -13.91
C ILE A 198 2.39 13.08 -15.02
N ALA A 199 3.40 13.96 -15.12
CA ALA A 199 3.50 14.99 -16.14
C ALA A 199 3.62 14.42 -17.56
N ALA A 200 4.27 13.26 -17.70
CA ALA A 200 4.36 12.53 -18.97
C ALA A 200 3.03 11.87 -19.38
N GLY A 201 2.08 11.71 -18.45
CA GLY A 201 0.73 11.22 -18.73
C GLY A 201 0.24 10.06 -17.86
N HIS A 202 1.06 9.55 -16.92
CA HIS A 202 0.62 8.53 -15.97
C HIS A 202 -0.49 9.10 -15.07
N PRO A 203 -1.58 8.36 -14.81
CA PRO A 203 -2.56 8.80 -13.81
C PRO A 203 -1.92 8.88 -12.42
N ARG A 204 -2.33 9.86 -11.61
CA ARG A 204 -2.00 9.84 -10.18
C ARG A 204 -2.58 8.57 -9.55
N LEU A 205 -1.82 7.96 -8.64
CA LEU A 205 -2.26 6.78 -7.92
C LEU A 205 -3.18 7.16 -6.75
N PHE A 206 -4.48 6.94 -6.92
CA PHE A 206 -5.52 7.19 -5.92
C PHE A 206 -5.93 5.89 -5.20
N PHE A 207 -5.00 5.29 -4.46
CA PHE A 207 -5.28 4.02 -3.79
C PHE A 207 -6.25 4.18 -2.61
N GLU A 208 -7.30 3.37 -2.61
CA GLU A 208 -8.23 3.20 -1.49
C GLU A 208 -8.69 1.74 -1.50
N LEU A 209 -8.28 0.96 -0.49
CA LEU A 209 -8.40 -0.50 -0.53
C LEU A 209 -9.83 -0.99 -0.66
N SER A 210 -10.77 -0.42 0.10
CA SER A 210 -12.18 -0.86 0.10
C SER A 210 -12.81 -0.67 -1.27
N THR A 211 -12.57 0.46 -1.91
CA THR A 211 -13.06 0.79 -3.25
C THR A 211 -12.46 -0.14 -4.31
N PHE A 212 -11.14 -0.35 -4.26
CA PHE A 212 -10.47 -1.28 -5.18
C PHE A 212 -11.00 -2.70 -4.99
N HIS A 213 -11.20 -3.14 -3.76
CA HIS A 213 -11.74 -4.46 -3.43
C HIS A 213 -13.20 -4.65 -3.84
N ALA A 214 -14.02 -3.59 -3.80
CA ALA A 214 -15.40 -3.60 -4.26
C ALA A 214 -15.50 -3.70 -5.79
N ASN A 215 -14.65 -2.99 -6.51
CA ASN A 215 -14.63 -2.96 -7.98
C ASN A 215 -13.89 -4.16 -8.61
N TRP A 216 -13.13 -4.88 -7.81
CA TRP A 216 -12.34 -6.02 -8.24
C TRP A 216 -13.19 -7.21 -8.70
N PRO A 217 -12.86 -7.88 -9.82
CA PRO A 217 -13.48 -9.15 -10.19
C PRO A 217 -13.01 -10.26 -9.23
N LYS A 218 -13.76 -10.42 -8.14
CA LYS A 218 -13.52 -11.46 -7.14
C LYS A 218 -13.57 -12.84 -7.79
N HIS A 219 -12.47 -13.56 -7.67
CA HIS A 219 -12.34 -14.96 -8.07
C HIS A 219 -12.33 -15.89 -6.84
N TRP A 220 -12.79 -15.40 -5.69
CA TRP A 220 -13.00 -16.17 -4.46
C TRP A 220 -14.41 -15.93 -3.92
N PRO A 221 -14.96 -16.84 -3.11
CA PRO A 221 -16.28 -16.67 -2.53
C PRO A 221 -16.30 -15.54 -1.47
N ALA A 222 -16.90 -14.39 -1.83
CA ALA A 222 -16.97 -13.21 -0.97
C ALA A 222 -17.64 -13.48 0.39
N GLU A 223 -18.70 -14.28 0.43
CA GLU A 223 -19.37 -14.63 1.70
C GLU A 223 -18.47 -15.43 2.64
N VAL A 224 -17.64 -16.32 2.10
CA VAL A 224 -16.70 -17.13 2.90
C VAL A 224 -15.59 -16.24 3.43
N ASP A 225 -15.11 -15.29 2.63
CA ASP A 225 -14.12 -14.29 3.03
C ASP A 225 -14.65 -13.43 4.19
N ALA A 226 -15.87 -12.89 4.04
CA ALA A 226 -16.53 -12.11 5.09
C ALA A 226 -16.70 -12.89 6.41
N LYS A 227 -17.06 -14.18 6.34
CA LYS A 227 -17.22 -15.06 7.52
C LYS A 227 -15.93 -15.28 8.31
N ARG A 228 -14.75 -15.02 7.74
CA ARG A 228 -13.46 -15.09 8.46
C ARG A 228 -13.27 -13.93 9.44
N HIS A 229 -14.09 -12.90 9.34
CA HIS A 229 -14.01 -11.69 10.14
C HIS A 229 -15.36 -11.43 10.85
N PRO A 230 -15.76 -12.30 11.80
CA PRO A 230 -17.06 -12.21 12.44
C PRO A 230 -17.17 -10.94 13.29
N ALA A 231 -18.34 -10.29 13.25
CA ALA A 231 -18.70 -9.24 14.19
C ALA A 231 -18.98 -9.80 15.60
N VAL A 232 -18.99 -8.94 16.62
CA VAL A 232 -19.39 -9.31 18.00
C VAL A 232 -20.85 -9.76 18.05
N GLU A 233 -21.70 -9.09 17.28
CA GLU A 233 -23.12 -9.39 17.16
C GLU A 233 -23.37 -10.40 16.03
N LYS A 234 -23.97 -9.96 14.93
CA LYS A 234 -24.30 -10.79 13.76
C LYS A 234 -23.62 -10.24 12.51
N GLY A 235 -23.10 -11.12 11.65
CA GLY A 235 -22.52 -10.70 10.38
C GLY A 235 -21.00 -10.52 10.46
N SER A 236 -20.47 -9.53 9.75
CA SER A 236 -19.03 -9.42 9.49
C SER A 236 -18.51 -8.00 9.65
N VAL A 237 -17.33 -7.85 10.25
CA VAL A 237 -16.56 -6.60 10.31
C VAL A 237 -15.58 -6.47 9.15
N PHE A 238 -15.65 -7.34 8.14
CA PHE A 238 -14.70 -7.41 7.04
C PHE A 238 -14.56 -6.08 6.28
N GLU A 239 -15.67 -5.43 5.92
CA GLU A 239 -15.63 -4.13 5.20
C GLU A 239 -15.01 -3.02 6.06
N ALA A 240 -15.33 -2.97 7.36
CA ALA A 240 -14.68 -2.03 8.29
C ALA A 240 -13.18 -2.31 8.44
N LYS A 241 -12.79 -3.59 8.45
CA LYS A 241 -11.40 -4.02 8.52
C LYS A 241 -10.64 -3.67 7.25
N LEU A 242 -11.22 -3.91 6.07
CA LEU A 242 -10.65 -3.49 4.78
C LEU A 242 -10.37 -1.99 4.77
N TRP A 243 -11.34 -1.19 5.20
CA TRP A 243 -11.19 0.26 5.22
C TRP A 243 -10.11 0.72 6.21
N THR A 244 -10.21 0.32 7.48
CA THR A 244 -9.27 0.78 8.52
C THR A 244 -7.83 0.32 8.27
N VAL A 245 -7.63 -0.95 7.89
CA VAL A 245 -6.31 -1.48 7.53
C VAL A 245 -5.82 -0.81 6.25
N GLY A 246 -6.68 -0.66 5.23
CA GLY A 246 -6.34 -0.02 3.96
C GLY A 246 -5.87 1.42 4.11
N GLN A 247 -6.59 2.25 4.87
CA GLN A 247 -6.22 3.64 5.16
C GLN A 247 -4.87 3.71 5.87
N THR A 248 -4.66 2.84 6.87
CA THR A 248 -3.42 2.82 7.65
C THR A 248 -2.22 2.35 6.81
N VAL A 249 -2.41 1.32 5.97
CA VAL A 249 -1.36 0.82 5.06
C VAL A 249 -1.06 1.83 3.96
N ALA A 250 -2.07 2.48 3.37
CA ALA A 250 -1.85 3.51 2.35
C ALA A 250 -0.98 4.65 2.90
N ALA A 251 -1.32 5.16 4.08
CA ALA A 251 -0.51 6.16 4.79
C ALA A 251 0.92 5.67 5.10
N GLN A 252 1.04 4.47 5.66
CA GLN A 252 2.32 3.85 6.00
C GLN A 252 3.23 3.77 4.76
N ARG A 253 2.70 3.26 3.64
CA ARG A 253 3.47 3.13 2.39
C ARG A 253 3.80 4.47 1.76
N SER A 254 2.91 5.46 1.83
CA SER A 254 3.22 6.82 1.37
C SER A 254 4.34 7.47 2.19
N LEU A 255 4.42 7.21 3.49
CA LEU A 255 5.52 7.72 4.33
C LEU A 255 6.85 7.00 4.08
N GLU A 256 6.82 5.69 3.82
CA GLU A 256 8.02 4.95 3.37
C GLU A 256 8.55 5.52 2.05
N LEU A 257 7.65 5.80 1.10
CA LEU A 257 8.00 6.43 -0.17
C LEU A 257 8.52 7.87 0.02
N LEU A 258 7.90 8.67 0.87
CA LEU A 258 8.38 10.00 1.23
C LEU A 258 9.80 9.93 1.80
N SER A 259 10.07 8.99 2.72
CA SER A 259 11.41 8.79 3.25
C SER A 259 12.40 8.43 2.14
N GLN A 260 12.02 7.56 1.20
CA GLN A 260 12.88 7.20 0.08
C GLN A 260 13.21 8.42 -0.80
N ARG A 261 12.20 9.24 -1.14
CA ARG A 261 12.38 10.48 -1.92
C ARG A 261 13.29 11.46 -1.18
N ALA A 262 13.14 11.58 0.13
CA ALA A 262 14.00 12.41 0.99
C ALA A 262 15.44 11.90 1.04
N GLU A 263 15.66 10.59 1.17
CA GLU A 263 17.00 10.00 1.15
C GLU A 263 17.67 10.16 -0.22
N LEU A 264 16.89 10.05 -1.30
CA LEU A 264 17.38 10.27 -2.67
C LEU A 264 17.87 11.71 -2.88
N ALA A 265 17.38 12.69 -2.10
CA ALA A 265 17.88 14.07 -2.11
C ALA A 265 19.39 14.17 -1.84
N LYS A 266 19.99 13.20 -1.14
CA LYS A 266 21.44 13.16 -0.90
C LYS A 266 22.25 12.86 -2.16
N VAL A 267 21.64 12.14 -3.11
CA VAL A 267 22.28 11.74 -4.37
C VAL A 267 21.86 12.65 -5.52
N THR A 268 20.59 13.04 -5.57
CA THR A 268 20.03 13.95 -6.57
C THR A 268 19.27 15.11 -5.92
N PRO A 269 19.97 16.11 -5.36
CA PRO A 269 19.34 17.23 -4.64
C PRO A 269 18.31 17.99 -5.47
N ALA A 270 18.52 18.10 -6.79
CA ALA A 270 17.60 18.79 -7.70
C ALA A 270 16.22 18.13 -7.86
N ARG A 271 16.07 16.87 -7.43
CA ARG A 271 14.79 16.15 -7.42
C ARG A 271 14.05 16.28 -6.09
N TRP A 272 14.66 16.92 -5.11
CA TRP A 272 14.04 17.20 -3.83
C TRP A 272 13.69 18.67 -3.73
N PRO A 273 12.51 18.99 -3.21
CA PRO A 273 11.40 18.10 -2.88
C PRO A 273 10.65 17.54 -4.10
N GLU A 274 10.17 16.31 -3.99
CA GLU A 274 9.39 15.64 -5.05
C GLU A 274 7.97 16.24 -5.15
N LEU A 275 7.61 16.80 -6.30
CA LEU A 275 6.35 17.55 -6.48
C LEU A 275 5.08 16.70 -6.29
N ALA A 276 5.17 15.38 -6.47
CA ALA A 276 4.07 14.46 -6.19
C ALA A 276 3.70 14.36 -4.69
N GLU A 277 4.50 14.94 -3.79
CA GLU A 277 4.17 15.05 -2.36
C GLU A 277 3.16 16.15 -2.03
N TRP A 278 2.81 17.03 -2.97
CA TRP A 278 1.82 18.07 -2.73
C TRP A 278 0.43 17.71 -3.24
N ASN A 279 -0.56 18.44 -2.77
CA ASN A 279 -1.89 18.42 -3.36
C ASN A 279 -1.80 18.93 -4.81
N CYS A 280 -1.92 18.03 -5.78
CA CYS A 280 -1.83 18.34 -7.20
C CYS A 280 -2.79 19.47 -7.61
N PHE A 281 -3.98 19.54 -7.02
CA PHE A 281 -5.02 20.51 -7.36
C PHE A 281 -4.80 21.88 -6.71
N ALA A 282 -3.78 22.02 -5.86
CA ALA A 282 -3.30 23.34 -5.42
C ALA A 282 -2.51 24.07 -6.52
N CYS A 283 -1.98 23.34 -7.51
CA CYS A 283 -1.28 23.91 -8.67
C CYS A 283 -2.06 23.71 -9.99
N HIS A 284 -2.75 22.59 -10.15
CA HIS A 284 -3.48 22.22 -11.37
C HIS A 284 -4.96 22.59 -11.30
N HIS A 285 -5.23 23.89 -11.29
CA HIS A 285 -6.58 24.47 -11.35
C HIS A 285 -6.61 25.66 -12.33
N ASP A 286 -7.81 26.13 -12.69
CA ASP A 286 -7.96 27.30 -13.55
C ASP A 286 -7.39 28.57 -12.87
N LEU A 287 -6.54 29.35 -13.55
CA LEU A 287 -5.98 30.62 -13.05
C LEU A 287 -6.89 31.83 -13.35
N ARG A 288 -8.02 31.95 -12.64
CA ARG A 288 -8.97 33.08 -12.74
C ARG A 288 -8.70 34.19 -11.70
N SER A 289 -9.13 35.42 -12.00
CA SER A 289 -8.83 36.63 -11.22
C SER A 289 -9.45 36.66 -9.81
N ALA A 290 -10.61 36.03 -9.63
CA ALA A 290 -11.25 35.79 -8.34
C ALA A 290 -11.40 34.28 -8.15
N SER A 291 -10.57 33.72 -7.26
CA SER A 291 -10.51 32.27 -7.11
C SER A 291 -10.34 31.82 -5.67
N TRP A 292 -10.70 30.55 -5.44
CA TRP A 292 -10.76 29.97 -4.10
C TRP A 292 -9.41 29.99 -3.35
N TRP A 293 -8.26 29.92 -4.03
CA TRP A 293 -6.95 30.03 -3.37
C TRP A 293 -6.63 31.44 -2.82
N GLN A 294 -7.31 32.48 -3.30
CA GLN A 294 -7.22 33.84 -2.77
C GLN A 294 -8.11 34.03 -1.53
N SER A 295 -9.07 33.13 -1.30
CA SER A 295 -9.94 33.16 -0.13
C SER A 295 -9.15 32.98 1.16
N LYS A 296 -9.79 33.24 2.30
CA LYS A 296 -9.16 33.02 3.62
C LYS A 296 -8.95 31.53 3.79
N ASP A 297 -7.68 31.13 3.88
CA ASP A 297 -7.34 29.77 4.26
C ASP A 297 -7.71 29.55 5.74
N ALA A 298 -8.62 28.61 6.00
CA ALA A 298 -9.04 28.26 7.36
C ALA A 298 -7.85 27.77 8.22
N ALA A 299 -6.83 27.18 7.57
CA ALA A 299 -5.58 26.76 8.20
C ALA A 299 -4.56 27.90 8.40
N LYS A 300 -4.87 29.14 7.97
CA LYS A 300 -3.98 30.32 8.04
C LYS A 300 -2.57 30.08 7.47
N ARG A 301 -2.42 29.20 6.48
CA ARG A 301 -1.12 28.92 5.87
C ARG A 301 -0.53 30.18 5.23
N PRO A 302 0.80 30.34 5.23
CA PRO A 302 1.45 31.42 4.51
C PRO A 302 1.02 31.46 3.04
N ARG A 303 0.75 32.65 2.50
CA ARG A 303 0.44 32.81 1.07
C ARG A 303 1.61 32.29 0.23
N GLY A 304 1.30 31.49 -0.78
CA GLY A 304 2.31 30.84 -1.63
C GLY A 304 2.83 29.49 -1.10
N SER A 305 2.35 29.01 0.05
CA SER A 305 2.57 27.62 0.48
C SER A 305 1.52 26.68 -0.10
N PHE A 306 1.92 25.45 -0.40
CA PHE A 306 1.04 24.41 -0.92
C PHE A 306 0.69 23.41 0.18
N ALA A 307 -0.53 22.88 0.17
CA ALA A 307 -0.90 21.79 1.08
C ALA A 307 -0.09 20.53 0.75
N TRP A 308 0.42 19.87 1.79
CA TRP A 308 0.93 18.51 1.67
C TRP A 308 -0.18 17.57 1.15
N ASN A 309 0.19 16.57 0.35
CA ASN A 309 -0.72 15.60 -0.26
C ASN A 309 -1.67 15.03 0.81
N ALA A 310 -2.95 15.36 0.69
CA ALA A 310 -3.95 15.00 1.68
C ALA A 310 -4.46 13.57 1.54
N TRP A 311 -4.40 12.98 0.33
CA TRP A 311 -5.06 11.72 -0.01
C TRP A 311 -4.75 10.57 0.96
N PRO A 312 -3.49 10.19 1.23
CA PRO A 312 -3.21 9.07 2.12
C PRO A 312 -3.39 9.41 3.62
N TYR A 313 -3.51 10.68 3.99
CA TYR A 313 -3.46 11.12 5.40
C TYR A 313 -4.77 11.70 5.94
N ALA A 314 -5.74 12.01 5.08
CA ALA A 314 -6.96 12.75 5.44
C ALA A 314 -7.74 12.10 6.58
N MET A 315 -7.83 10.76 6.58
CA MET A 315 -8.63 10.02 7.55
C MET A 315 -7.86 9.60 8.80
N LEU A 316 -6.55 9.83 8.88
CA LEU A 316 -5.76 9.42 10.05
C LEU A 316 -6.15 10.17 11.33
N ASP A 317 -6.32 11.49 11.26
CA ASP A 317 -6.70 12.28 12.43
C ASP A 317 -8.12 11.93 12.92
N PRO A 318 -9.16 11.87 12.04
CA PRO A 318 -10.48 11.38 12.42
C PRO A 318 -10.46 9.96 12.98
N LEU A 319 -9.74 9.02 12.35
CA LEU A 319 -9.66 7.63 12.82
C LEU A 319 -8.98 7.54 14.18
N ALA A 320 -7.86 8.22 14.36
CA ALA A 320 -7.09 8.24 15.60
C ALA A 320 -7.93 8.73 16.79
N ARG A 321 -8.78 9.75 16.61
CA ARG A 321 -9.72 10.24 17.64
C ARG A 321 -10.74 9.21 18.10
N ARG A 322 -10.96 8.13 17.34
CA ARG A 322 -11.97 7.11 17.61
C ARG A 322 -11.38 5.84 18.20
N VAL A 323 -10.06 5.73 18.18
CA VAL A 323 -9.29 4.59 18.72
C VAL A 323 -8.42 5.00 19.92
N VAL A 324 -8.71 6.16 20.52
CA VAL A 324 -7.98 6.76 21.65
C VAL A 324 -8.04 5.87 22.90
N GLY A 325 -6.93 5.81 23.64
CA GLY A 325 -6.81 5.05 24.90
C GLY A 325 -6.20 3.66 24.73
N SER A 326 -5.49 3.45 23.62
CA SER A 326 -5.08 2.12 23.18
C SER A 326 -3.56 2.10 22.92
N GLU A 327 -2.82 1.12 23.47
CA GLU A 327 -1.39 0.95 23.19
C GLU A 327 -1.17 0.82 21.66
N ASN A 328 -0.17 1.51 21.10
CA ASN A 328 0.12 1.59 19.66
C ASN A 328 -0.94 2.32 18.81
N SER A 329 -1.46 3.45 19.30
CA SER A 329 -2.31 4.35 18.52
C SER A 329 -1.56 5.06 17.38
N ILE A 330 -2.31 5.55 16.39
CA ILE A 330 -1.78 6.38 15.30
C ILE A 330 -0.96 7.56 15.88
N PRO A 331 0.28 7.81 15.41
CA PRO A 331 1.19 8.81 15.97
C PRO A 331 0.82 10.24 15.54
N GLN A 332 -0.27 10.79 16.11
CA GLN A 332 -0.86 12.08 15.73
C GLN A 332 0.09 13.27 15.94
N SER A 333 0.88 13.25 17.02
CA SER A 333 1.75 14.38 17.36
C SER A 333 2.90 14.51 16.35
N GLU A 334 3.45 13.37 15.96
CA GLU A 334 4.51 13.22 14.98
C GLU A 334 4.00 13.54 13.58
N LEU A 335 2.80 13.09 13.22
CA LEU A 335 2.13 13.46 11.98
C LEU A 335 1.89 14.97 11.88
N THR A 336 1.46 15.61 12.97
CA THR A 336 1.26 17.06 13.02
C THR A 336 2.59 17.80 12.84
N LYS A 337 3.66 17.32 13.47
CA LYS A 337 5.01 17.87 13.31
C LYS A 337 5.53 17.69 11.88
N LEU A 338 5.33 16.53 11.26
CA LEU A 338 5.74 16.30 9.87
C LEU A 338 4.95 17.19 8.92
N ARG A 339 3.63 17.34 9.12
CA ARG A 339 2.77 18.23 8.31
C ARG A 339 3.26 19.68 8.34
N SER A 340 3.68 20.20 9.49
CA SER A 340 4.19 21.57 9.58
C SER A 340 5.53 21.78 8.87
N ARG A 341 6.31 20.72 8.59
CA ARG A 341 7.50 20.83 7.71
C ARG A 341 7.09 21.26 6.30
N PHE A 342 6.00 20.72 5.77
CA PHE A 342 5.50 21.02 4.43
C PHE A 342 4.88 22.42 4.29
N GLU A 343 4.68 23.12 5.40
CA GLU A 343 4.29 24.53 5.42
C GLU A 343 5.51 25.47 5.37
N SER A 344 6.73 24.92 5.49
CA SER A 344 7.98 25.66 5.42
C SER A 344 8.52 25.74 3.99
N PRO A 345 9.12 26.86 3.56
CA PRO A 345 9.81 26.96 2.27
C PRO A 345 11.02 26.03 2.14
N VAL A 346 11.61 25.60 3.27
CA VAL A 346 12.78 24.73 3.30
C VAL A 346 12.37 23.37 3.86
N LEU A 347 12.55 22.32 3.05
CA LEU A 347 12.22 20.95 3.43
C LEU A 347 13.49 20.18 3.84
N PRO A 348 13.76 20.01 5.14
CA PRO A 348 14.95 19.31 5.62
C PRO A 348 14.82 17.79 5.37
N ALA A 349 15.36 17.33 4.25
CA ALA A 349 15.26 15.95 3.78
C ALA A 349 15.59 14.91 4.88
N ASP A 350 16.73 15.07 5.55
CA ASP A 350 17.15 14.15 6.62
C ASP A 350 16.18 14.08 7.80
N ALA A 351 15.59 15.21 8.20
CA ALA A 351 14.61 15.23 9.29
C ALA A 351 13.29 14.61 8.83
N ILE A 352 12.85 14.93 7.62
CA ILE A 352 11.63 14.39 7.02
C ILE A 352 11.74 12.87 6.84
N SER A 353 12.87 12.35 6.36
CA SER A 353 13.09 10.90 6.24
C SER A 353 12.95 10.20 7.60
N ARG A 354 13.68 10.67 8.63
CA ARG A 354 13.61 10.07 9.97
C ARG A 354 12.22 10.13 10.58
N GLU A 355 11.56 11.28 10.48
CA GLU A 355 10.20 11.48 10.99
C GLU A 355 9.20 10.57 10.25
N ALA A 356 9.28 10.47 8.92
CA ALA A 356 8.41 9.63 8.11
C ALA A 356 8.56 8.14 8.42
N ILE A 357 9.79 7.63 8.58
CA ILE A 357 10.03 6.22 8.96
C ILE A 357 9.48 5.91 10.36
N ALA A 358 9.68 6.80 11.34
CA ALA A 358 9.17 6.60 12.69
C ALA A 358 7.63 6.54 12.70
N ILE A 359 6.98 7.43 11.94
CA ILE A 359 5.51 7.45 11.80
C ILE A 359 5.04 6.18 11.07
N ALA A 360 5.71 5.77 9.98
CA ALA A 360 5.38 4.56 9.23
C ALA A 360 5.45 3.30 10.11
N GLN A 361 6.43 3.21 11.02
CA GLN A 361 6.51 2.11 12.00
C GLN A 361 5.30 2.11 12.95
N GLY A 362 4.91 3.28 13.48
CA GLY A 362 3.71 3.40 14.32
C GLY A 362 2.43 3.00 13.57
N LEU A 363 2.28 3.41 12.31
CA LEU A 363 1.15 3.02 11.47
C LEU A 363 1.15 1.53 11.15
N ARG A 364 2.32 0.91 10.95
CA ARG A 364 2.42 -0.56 10.79
C ARG A 364 1.85 -1.29 12.01
N SER A 365 2.25 -0.88 13.22
CA SER A 365 1.71 -1.45 14.46
C SER A 365 0.20 -1.21 14.61
N ALA A 366 -0.30 -0.04 14.21
CA ALA A 366 -1.73 0.24 14.18
C ALA A 366 -2.49 -0.66 13.19
N ALA A 367 -1.93 -0.88 11.99
CA ALA A 367 -2.52 -1.75 10.96
C ALA A 367 -2.56 -3.22 11.42
N GLU A 368 -1.48 -3.71 12.04
CA GLU A 368 -1.43 -5.04 12.67
C GLU A 368 -2.55 -5.20 13.70
N ARG A 369 -2.73 -4.19 14.56
CA ARG A 369 -3.81 -4.19 15.56
C ARG A 369 -5.19 -4.23 14.92
N PHE A 370 -5.50 -3.35 13.97
CA PHE A 370 -6.80 -3.34 13.28
C PHE A 370 -7.09 -4.65 12.54
N ASN A 371 -6.04 -5.32 12.08
CA ASN A 371 -6.16 -6.60 11.41
C ASN A 371 -6.46 -7.77 12.36
N ARG A 372 -6.09 -7.69 13.66
CA ARG A 372 -6.43 -8.76 14.61
C ARG A 372 -7.93 -8.85 14.87
N ASN A 373 -8.44 -10.07 15.05
CA ASN A 373 -9.88 -10.31 15.24
C ASN A 373 -10.39 -9.92 16.63
N ASP A 374 -9.53 -9.90 17.65
CA ASP A 374 -9.86 -9.46 19.01
C ASP A 374 -9.99 -7.93 19.09
N ALA A 375 -8.98 -7.19 18.63
CA ALA A 375 -8.98 -5.73 18.62
C ALA A 375 -10.05 -5.14 17.67
N ALA A 376 -10.35 -5.84 16.57
CA ALA A 376 -11.46 -5.48 15.69
C ALA A 376 -12.82 -5.53 16.40
N LYS A 377 -13.01 -6.39 17.41
CA LYS A 377 -14.29 -6.50 18.13
C LYS A 377 -14.61 -5.26 18.96
N ASP A 378 -13.60 -4.67 19.58
CA ASP A 378 -13.78 -3.47 20.42
C ASP A 378 -13.86 -2.20 19.57
N VAL A 379 -12.95 -2.08 18.60
CA VAL A 379 -12.79 -0.85 17.81
C VAL A 379 -13.76 -0.78 16.63
N LEU A 380 -14.13 -1.92 16.04
CA LEU A 380 -14.99 -2.02 14.85
C LEU A 380 -16.36 -2.63 15.18
N SER A 381 -16.80 -2.54 16.44
CA SER A 381 -18.18 -2.90 16.81
C SER A 381 -19.21 -2.05 16.06
N ALA A 382 -20.43 -2.55 15.87
CA ALA A 382 -21.50 -1.79 15.22
C ALA A 382 -21.73 -0.41 15.89
N LYS A 383 -21.67 -0.36 17.23
CA LYS A 383 -21.74 0.88 18.01
C LYS A 383 -20.58 1.83 17.70
N SER A 384 -19.35 1.31 17.66
CA SER A 384 -18.15 2.10 17.35
C SER A 384 -18.21 2.64 15.93
N LEU A 385 -18.64 1.82 14.95
CA LEU A 385 -18.83 2.22 13.55
C LEU A 385 -19.92 3.28 13.41
N ALA A 386 -21.05 3.14 14.10
CA ALA A 386 -22.10 4.15 14.10
C ALA A 386 -21.63 5.48 14.71
N ALA A 387 -20.86 5.44 15.80
CA ALA A 387 -20.26 6.62 16.41
C ALA A 387 -19.21 7.30 15.49
N MET A 388 -18.39 6.51 14.79
CA MET A 388 -17.46 7.00 13.77
C MET A 388 -18.21 7.66 12.61
N ARG A 389 -19.23 7.00 12.07
CA ARG A 389 -20.06 7.53 10.97
C ARG A 389 -20.74 8.85 11.37
N LEU A 390 -21.31 8.93 12.57
CA LEU A 390 -21.92 10.16 13.08
C LEU A 390 -20.90 11.30 13.22
N ALA A 391 -19.71 11.00 13.71
CA ALA A 391 -18.65 11.99 13.83
C ALA A 391 -18.15 12.53 12.47
N PHE A 392 -18.04 11.63 11.49
CA PHE A 392 -17.60 11.99 10.14
C PHE A 392 -18.60 12.89 9.42
N VAL A 393 -19.86 12.97 9.86
CA VAL A 393 -20.86 13.90 9.29
C VAL A 393 -21.06 15.17 10.13
N THR A 394 -20.29 15.35 11.21
CA THR A 394 -20.28 16.57 12.03
C THR A 394 -18.98 17.36 11.81
N ASP A 395 -18.22 17.62 12.86
CA ASP A 395 -17.08 18.54 12.81
C ASP A 395 -15.94 17.96 11.96
N ASP A 396 -15.71 16.64 12.03
CA ASP A 396 -14.68 15.98 11.22
C ASP A 396 -15.00 16.15 9.72
N GLY A 397 -16.26 15.93 9.32
CA GLY A 397 -16.69 16.04 7.93
C GLY A 397 -16.64 17.47 7.40
N LEU A 398 -17.15 18.42 8.17
CA LEU A 398 -17.12 19.84 7.79
C LEU A 398 -15.69 20.33 7.60
N ASN A 399 -14.75 19.92 8.46
CA ASN A 399 -13.35 20.28 8.31
C ASN A 399 -12.72 19.66 7.04
N LEU A 400 -13.03 18.41 6.73
CA LEU A 400 -12.47 17.72 5.55
C LEU A 400 -13.01 18.29 4.23
N VAL A 401 -14.33 18.50 4.12
CA VAL A 401 -14.96 19.05 2.92
C VAL A 401 -14.47 20.46 2.61
N ASN A 402 -14.21 21.27 3.65
CA ASN A 402 -13.69 22.62 3.48
C ASN A 402 -12.19 22.68 3.19
N ARG A 403 -11.46 21.56 3.33
CA ARG A 403 -10.00 21.56 3.18
C ARG A 403 -9.58 21.51 1.73
N ASP A 404 -9.97 20.46 1.01
CA ASP A 404 -9.65 20.21 -0.39
C ASP A 404 -10.46 19.02 -0.93
N TRP A 405 -10.39 18.83 -2.26
CA TRP A 405 -11.08 17.73 -2.94
C TRP A 405 -10.60 16.35 -2.47
N ASP A 406 -9.29 16.15 -2.27
CA ASP A 406 -8.74 14.84 -1.84
C ASP A 406 -9.37 14.41 -0.50
N SER A 407 -9.49 15.36 0.43
CA SER A 407 -10.05 15.17 1.77
C SER A 407 -11.55 14.93 1.74
N ALA A 408 -12.28 15.66 0.90
CA ALA A 408 -13.70 15.46 0.68
C ALA A 408 -13.99 14.08 0.06
N THR A 409 -13.17 13.66 -0.89
CA THR A 409 -13.26 12.33 -1.51
C THR A 409 -12.95 11.22 -0.50
N GLN A 410 -11.88 11.36 0.28
CA GLN A 410 -11.56 10.40 1.34
C GLN A 410 -12.68 10.30 2.40
N LEU A 411 -13.33 11.41 2.74
CA LEU A 411 -14.51 11.41 3.61
C LEU A 411 -15.66 10.61 2.99
N PHE A 412 -16.01 10.89 1.73
CA PHE A 412 -17.06 10.16 1.01
C PHE A 412 -16.77 8.64 0.98
N LEU A 413 -15.56 8.25 0.57
CA LEU A 413 -15.17 6.84 0.50
C LEU A 413 -15.23 6.17 1.87
N SER A 414 -14.84 6.89 2.92
CA SER A 414 -14.93 6.40 4.31
C SER A 414 -16.37 6.24 4.78
N LEU A 415 -17.25 7.21 4.51
CA LEU A 415 -18.67 7.12 4.85
C LEU A 415 -19.35 5.95 4.13
N ASN A 416 -19.02 5.73 2.85
CA ASN A 416 -19.53 4.61 2.08
C ASN A 416 -19.04 3.26 2.63
N ALA A 417 -17.75 3.13 2.94
CA ALA A 417 -17.20 1.93 3.56
C ALA A 417 -17.84 1.64 4.94
N LEU A 418 -18.03 2.67 5.77
CA LEU A 418 -18.71 2.54 7.06
C LEU A 418 -20.19 2.14 6.90
N GLN A 419 -20.89 2.68 5.90
CA GLN A 419 -22.28 2.28 5.61
C GLN A 419 -22.37 0.80 5.27
N HIS A 420 -21.53 0.32 4.34
CA HIS A 420 -21.47 -1.09 3.99
C HIS A 420 -21.11 -1.98 5.19
N ALA A 421 -20.17 -1.55 6.02
CA ALA A 421 -19.79 -2.29 7.21
C ALA A 421 -20.91 -2.39 8.26
N ILE A 422 -21.68 -1.31 8.48
CA ILE A 422 -22.81 -1.32 9.40
C ILE A 422 -23.91 -2.25 8.89
N VAL A 423 -24.30 -2.14 7.62
CA VAL A 423 -25.30 -3.02 7.00
C VAL A 423 -24.86 -4.49 7.06
N ALA A 424 -23.55 -4.77 6.93
CA ALA A 424 -23.00 -6.12 7.00
C ALA A 424 -22.86 -6.68 8.44
N SER A 425 -22.93 -5.85 9.48
CA SER A 425 -22.61 -6.21 10.87
C SER A 425 -23.77 -6.08 11.87
N THR A 426 -24.91 -5.57 11.43
CA THR A 426 -26.10 -5.47 12.28
C THR A 426 -27.39 -5.49 11.44
N GLN A 427 -28.54 -5.53 12.09
CA GLN A 427 -29.84 -5.39 11.42
C GLN A 427 -30.21 -3.90 11.38
N THR A 428 -30.32 -3.35 10.18
CA THR A 428 -30.64 -1.95 9.91
C THR A 428 -32.05 -1.79 9.35
N ASP A 429 -32.56 -0.55 9.35
CA ASP A 429 -33.79 -0.20 8.62
C ASP A 429 -33.48 -0.03 7.12
N PRO A 430 -34.03 -0.88 6.23
CA PRO A 430 -33.76 -0.81 4.81
C PRO A 430 -34.14 0.54 4.17
N GLU A 431 -35.16 1.23 4.69
CA GLU A 431 -35.54 2.53 4.14
C GLU A 431 -34.52 3.60 4.49
N GLN A 432 -34.10 3.65 5.76
CA GLN A 432 -33.03 4.53 6.20
C GLN A 432 -31.72 4.29 5.43
N ASP A 433 -31.36 3.02 5.18
CA ASP A 433 -30.16 2.67 4.41
C ASP A 433 -30.24 3.16 2.95
N ARG A 434 -31.40 3.05 2.31
CA ARG A 434 -31.62 3.61 0.96
C ARG A 434 -31.49 5.13 0.94
N GLN A 435 -32.01 5.81 1.95
CA GLN A 435 -31.90 7.26 2.08
C GLN A 435 -30.45 7.70 2.32
N ILE A 436 -29.71 6.98 3.16
CA ILE A 436 -28.28 7.24 3.36
C ILE A 436 -27.51 7.03 2.05
N GLN A 437 -27.77 5.93 1.34
CA GLN A 437 -27.10 5.65 0.07
C GLN A 437 -27.39 6.73 -0.98
N ALA A 438 -28.62 7.21 -1.08
CA ALA A 438 -28.96 8.30 -2.01
C ALA A 438 -28.17 9.59 -1.73
N VAL A 439 -27.88 9.90 -0.46
CA VAL A 439 -27.02 11.04 -0.10
C VAL A 439 -25.56 10.76 -0.44
N LEU A 440 -25.06 9.55 -0.22
CA LEU A 440 -23.71 9.16 -0.63
C LEU A 440 -23.53 9.22 -2.16
N ASP A 441 -24.55 8.84 -2.92
CA ASP A 441 -24.55 8.94 -4.39
C ASP A 441 -24.50 10.41 -4.83
N SER A 442 -25.23 11.32 -4.17
CA SER A 442 -25.14 12.78 -4.39
C SER A 442 -23.73 13.33 -4.10
N MET A 443 -23.08 12.86 -3.03
CA MET A 443 -21.69 13.22 -2.73
C MET A 443 -20.74 12.73 -3.84
N ASN A 444 -20.91 11.49 -4.29
CA ASN A 444 -20.11 10.91 -5.39
C ASN A 444 -20.25 11.71 -6.68
N GLU A 445 -21.48 12.06 -7.07
CA GLU A 445 -21.76 12.91 -8.23
C GLU A 445 -21.06 14.26 -8.14
N THR A 446 -21.05 14.87 -6.96
CA THR A 446 -20.38 16.16 -6.71
C THR A 446 -18.86 16.06 -6.80
N LEU A 447 -18.29 14.90 -6.43
CA LEU A 447 -16.84 14.68 -6.38
C LEU A 447 -16.27 14.13 -7.69
N ASN A 448 -17.10 13.56 -8.57
CA ASN A 448 -16.65 13.02 -9.85
C ASN A 448 -15.98 14.08 -10.72
N PHE A 449 -14.90 13.68 -11.39
CA PHE A 449 -14.29 14.52 -12.41
C PHE A 449 -15.26 14.70 -13.58
N GLN A 450 -15.34 15.93 -14.08
CA GLN A 450 -16.13 16.21 -15.28
C GLN A 450 -15.59 15.39 -16.46
N PRO A 451 -16.44 14.95 -17.42
CA PRO A 451 -16.01 14.13 -18.54
C PRO A 451 -14.80 14.72 -19.28
N GLY A 452 -13.78 13.88 -19.49
CA GLY A 452 -12.53 14.27 -20.16
C GLY A 452 -11.49 14.95 -19.27
N LEU A 453 -11.80 15.25 -18.00
CA LEU A 453 -10.85 15.83 -17.06
C LEU A 453 -10.17 14.77 -16.21
N ARG A 454 -8.95 15.09 -15.75
CA ARG A 454 -8.14 14.29 -14.81
C ARG A 454 -7.92 15.00 -13.47
N SER A 455 -8.67 16.07 -13.23
CA SER A 455 -8.65 16.91 -12.04
C SER A 455 -10.03 17.54 -11.83
N PRO A 456 -10.38 17.93 -10.60
CA PRO A 456 -11.58 18.72 -10.36
C PRO A 456 -11.36 20.13 -10.93
N ARG A 457 -12.22 20.54 -11.86
CA ARG A 457 -12.11 21.85 -12.51
C ARG A 457 -12.41 23.00 -11.55
N ASP A 458 -13.40 22.81 -10.69
CA ASP A 458 -14.09 23.86 -9.94
C ASP A 458 -14.47 23.44 -8.51
N PHE A 459 -13.61 22.69 -7.81
CA PHE A 459 -13.81 22.39 -6.39
C PHE A 459 -13.61 23.65 -5.52
N ALA A 460 -14.67 24.45 -5.44
CA ALA A 460 -14.74 25.72 -4.74
C ALA A 460 -16.10 25.83 -4.02
N ALA A 461 -16.66 27.04 -3.89
CA ALA A 461 -17.85 27.30 -3.08
C ALA A 461 -19.03 26.37 -3.37
N GLN A 462 -19.45 26.20 -4.62
CA GLN A 462 -20.68 25.44 -4.93
C GLN A 462 -20.57 23.93 -4.61
N PRO A 463 -19.52 23.19 -5.05
CA PRO A 463 -19.36 21.79 -4.62
C PRO A 463 -19.23 21.65 -3.10
N ILE A 464 -18.50 22.55 -2.43
CA ILE A 464 -18.33 22.55 -0.97
C ILE A 464 -19.69 22.75 -0.27
N GLU A 465 -20.50 23.73 -0.70
CA GLU A 465 -21.85 23.98 -0.16
C GLU A 465 -22.78 22.78 -0.33
N ARG A 466 -22.73 22.12 -1.50
CA ARG A 466 -23.52 20.89 -1.74
C ARG A 466 -23.11 19.76 -0.79
N LEU A 467 -21.80 19.53 -0.65
CA LEU A 467 -21.28 18.51 0.26
C LEU A 467 -21.63 18.83 1.72
N GLN A 468 -21.56 20.09 2.15
CA GLN A 468 -22.01 20.51 3.48
C GLN A 468 -23.50 20.23 3.70
N ALA A 469 -24.34 20.49 2.69
CA ALA A 469 -25.77 20.16 2.75
C ALA A 469 -26.00 18.64 2.84
N ASP A 470 -25.23 17.84 2.12
CA ASP A 470 -25.29 16.38 2.18
C ASP A 470 -24.84 15.85 3.55
N LEU A 471 -23.78 16.40 4.16
CA LEU A 471 -23.41 16.07 5.54
C LEU A 471 -24.52 16.42 6.54
N GLN A 472 -25.21 17.55 6.37
CA GLN A 472 -26.37 17.89 7.21
C GLN A 472 -27.54 16.91 7.03
N ARG A 473 -27.80 16.45 5.81
CA ARG A 473 -28.83 15.42 5.54
C ARG A 473 -28.46 14.09 6.19
N LEU A 474 -27.21 13.63 6.01
CA LEU A 474 -26.72 12.43 6.69
C LEU A 474 -26.83 12.57 8.20
N ARG A 475 -26.42 13.71 8.78
CA ARG A 475 -26.54 13.94 10.23
C ARG A 475 -27.99 13.78 10.71
N LYS A 476 -28.98 14.28 9.97
CA LYS A 476 -30.40 14.12 10.32
C LYS A 476 -30.82 12.65 10.25
N LEU A 477 -30.44 11.94 9.18
CA LEU A 477 -30.73 10.51 9.01
C LEU A 477 -30.08 9.65 10.10
N LEU A 478 -28.91 10.05 10.61
CA LEU A 478 -28.14 9.30 11.59
C LEU A 478 -28.45 9.65 13.05
N SER A 479 -29.14 10.75 13.29
CA SER A 479 -29.54 11.15 14.64
C SER A 479 -30.73 10.29 15.10
N PRO A 480 -30.77 9.88 16.38
CA PRO A 480 -31.96 9.22 16.91
C PRO A 480 -33.17 10.17 16.78
N PRO A 481 -34.38 9.61 16.51
CA PRO A 481 -35.61 10.39 16.34
C PRO A 481 -36.01 11.19 17.58
#